data_AF-A0A238X3N8-F1
#
_entry.id   AF-A0A238X3N8-F1
#
_cell.length_a   1.000
_cell.length_b   1.000
_cell.length_c   1.000
_cell.angle_alpha   90.00
_cell.angle_beta   90.00
_cell.angle_gamma   90.00
#
_symmetry.space_group_name_H-M   'P 1'
#
loop_
_entity.id
_entity.type
_entity.pdbx_description
1 polymer ?
#
loop_
_entity_poly.entity_id
_entity_poly.type
_entity_poly.pdbx_seq_one_letter_code
_entity_poly.pdbx_strand_id
1 'polypeptide(L)'
;MGTEPTRRAARDGKVLRRRTLLIAWITIVLASLHFIDHVIRGYYVIDHGLDPSWNHSGWPFLPDVTPFTASLVGVYGLLGVGIWLTSRDRVGARYWLTAAVLLAALVIVVHFVGPRAETPTVIYRSWDDPVLGVLAVLDTVAIIAAVLAMGLNAVLWVRRSG
;
A
#
# COMPACT_ATOMS: atom_id res chain seq x y z
N MET A 1 -10.01 43.12 -12.17
CA MET A 1 -9.95 41.97 -13.09
C MET A 1 -8.90 40.91 -12.71
N GLY A 2 -8.65 40.63 -11.41
CA GLY A 2 -7.55 39.72 -10.98
C GLY A 2 -7.94 38.53 -10.11
N THR A 3 -9.05 37.83 -10.36
CA THR A 3 -9.61 36.86 -9.37
C THR A 3 -9.88 35.43 -9.86
N GLU A 4 -9.72 35.15 -11.14
CA GLU A 4 -10.12 33.85 -11.72
C GLU A 4 -9.03 32.75 -11.60
N PRO A 5 -7.73 33.03 -11.87
CA PRO A 5 -6.68 32.01 -11.82
C PRO A 5 -6.46 31.45 -10.41
N THR A 6 -6.51 32.31 -9.39
CA THR A 6 -6.34 31.95 -7.98
C THR A 6 -7.50 31.12 -7.43
N ARG A 7 -8.73 31.39 -7.86
CA ARG A 7 -9.91 30.59 -7.49
C ARG A 7 -9.87 29.19 -8.11
N ARG A 8 -9.36 29.07 -9.34
CA ARG A 8 -9.19 27.77 -10.02
C ARG A 8 -8.12 26.91 -9.33
N ALA A 9 -6.95 27.46 -9.06
CA ALA A 9 -5.88 26.75 -8.35
C ALA A 9 -6.33 26.27 -6.96
N ALA A 10 -7.05 27.12 -6.20
CA ALA A 10 -7.62 26.74 -4.90
C ALA A 10 -8.66 25.61 -5.00
N ARG A 11 -9.50 25.62 -6.05
CA ARG A 11 -10.47 24.54 -6.30
C ARG A 11 -9.77 23.23 -6.65
N ASP A 12 -8.78 23.28 -7.54
CA ASP A 12 -8.01 22.12 -7.97
C ASP A 12 -7.24 21.50 -6.79
N GLY A 13 -6.63 22.32 -5.93
CA GLY A 13 -5.98 21.86 -4.69
C GLY A 13 -6.94 21.13 -3.75
N LYS A 14 -8.18 21.63 -3.56
CA LYS A 14 -9.20 20.94 -2.74
C LYS A 14 -9.62 19.60 -3.35
N VAL A 15 -9.79 19.53 -4.67
CA VAL A 15 -10.14 18.28 -5.37
C VAL A 15 -9.02 17.26 -5.25
N LEU A 16 -7.77 17.67 -5.49
CA LEU A 16 -6.61 16.78 -5.43
C LEU A 16 -6.37 16.28 -4.00
N ARG A 17 -6.57 17.13 -2.99
CA ARG A 17 -6.54 16.72 -1.58
C ARG A 17 -7.60 15.66 -1.26
N ARG A 18 -8.86 15.87 -1.68
CA ARG A 18 -9.93 14.87 -1.48
C ARG A 18 -9.62 13.55 -2.17
N ARG A 19 -9.09 13.61 -3.39
CA ARG A 19 -8.63 12.41 -4.12
C ARG A 19 -7.50 11.70 -3.39
N THR A 20 -6.52 12.43 -2.85
CA THR A 20 -5.45 11.86 -2.04
C THR A 20 -5.99 11.12 -0.83
N LEU A 21 -6.92 11.72 -0.08
CA LEU A 21 -7.55 11.07 1.06
C LEU A 21 -8.31 9.80 0.66
N LEU A 22 -9.05 9.85 -0.45
CA LEU A 22 -9.77 8.68 -0.97
C LEU A 22 -8.80 7.55 -1.35
N ILE A 23 -7.74 7.88 -2.11
CA ILE A 23 -6.71 6.90 -2.50
C ILE A 23 -6.08 6.30 -1.24
N ALA A 24 -5.69 7.12 -0.26
CA ALA A 24 -5.07 6.64 0.97
C ALA A 24 -5.98 5.68 1.76
N TRP A 25 -7.28 5.99 1.87
CA TRP A 25 -8.24 5.09 2.51
C TRP A 25 -8.41 3.78 1.74
N ILE A 26 -8.49 3.83 0.41
CA ILE A 26 -8.53 2.62 -0.43
C ILE A 26 -7.25 1.80 -0.22
N THR A 27 -6.08 2.44 -0.20
CA THR A 27 -4.80 1.76 0.05
C THR A 27 -4.78 1.10 1.43
N ILE A 28 -5.35 1.73 2.47
CA ILE A 28 -5.49 1.10 3.80
C ILE A 28 -6.34 -0.16 3.73
N VAL A 29 -7.48 -0.11 3.04
CA VAL A 29 -8.38 -1.27 2.93
C VAL A 29 -7.68 -2.42 2.20
N LEU A 30 -7.05 -2.14 1.04
CA LEU A 30 -6.30 -3.14 0.28
C LEU A 30 -5.13 -3.70 1.09
N ALA A 31 -4.34 -2.84 1.74
CA ALA A 31 -3.27 -3.28 2.63
C ALA A 31 -3.82 -4.18 3.75
N SER A 32 -5.00 -3.87 4.30
CA SER A 32 -5.64 -4.71 5.34
C SER A 32 -6.01 -6.09 4.82
N LEU A 33 -6.57 -6.17 3.61
CA LEU A 33 -6.87 -7.46 2.97
C LEU A 33 -5.59 -8.24 2.73
N HIS A 34 -4.53 -7.59 2.26
CA HIS A 34 -3.24 -8.21 2.03
C HIS A 34 -2.60 -8.71 3.34
N PHE A 35 -2.68 -7.92 4.42
CA PHE A 35 -2.26 -8.35 5.76
C PHE A 35 -3.03 -9.58 6.24
N ILE A 36 -4.34 -9.62 6.00
CA ILE A 36 -5.17 -10.78 6.35
C ILE A 36 -4.75 -12.00 5.54
N ASP A 37 -4.53 -11.87 4.22
CA ASP A 37 -4.01 -12.95 3.38
C ASP A 37 -2.70 -13.49 3.95
N HIS A 38 -1.73 -12.63 4.26
CA HIS A 38 -0.46 -13.00 4.88
C HIS A 38 -0.65 -13.84 6.14
N VAL A 39 -1.54 -13.41 7.04
CA VAL A 39 -1.79 -14.13 8.29
C VAL A 39 -2.39 -15.51 8.02
N ILE A 40 -3.46 -15.59 7.23
CA ILE A 40 -4.16 -16.85 6.97
C ILE A 40 -3.25 -17.80 6.20
N ARG A 41 -2.59 -17.31 5.15
CA ARG A 41 -1.66 -18.09 4.33
C ARG A 41 -0.42 -18.54 5.12
N GLY A 42 0.07 -17.72 6.04
CA GLY A 42 1.16 -18.10 6.94
C GLY A 42 0.81 -19.33 7.79
N TYR A 43 -0.38 -19.35 8.41
CA TYR A 43 -0.86 -20.55 9.10
C TYR A 43 -1.11 -21.71 8.15
N TYR A 44 -1.68 -21.46 6.97
CA TYR A 44 -1.92 -22.48 5.95
C TYR A 44 -0.64 -23.23 5.56
N VAL A 45 0.45 -22.49 5.29
CA VAL A 45 1.76 -23.04 4.94
C VAL A 45 2.28 -23.97 6.04
N ILE A 46 2.11 -23.59 7.31
CA ILE A 46 2.52 -24.39 8.47
C ILE A 46 1.65 -25.64 8.57
N ASP A 47 0.33 -25.48 8.56
CA ASP A 47 -0.64 -26.56 8.80
C ASP A 47 -0.59 -27.65 7.71
N HIS A 48 -0.24 -27.28 6.47
CA HIS A 48 -0.18 -28.20 5.32
C HIS A 48 1.24 -28.67 5.01
N GLY A 49 2.25 -28.26 5.80
CA GLY A 49 3.64 -28.65 5.58
C GLY A 49 4.20 -28.22 4.23
N LEU A 50 3.76 -27.06 3.73
CA LEU A 50 4.28 -26.48 2.48
C LEU A 50 5.72 -25.98 2.68
N ASP A 51 6.35 -25.52 1.59
CA ASP A 51 7.68 -24.94 1.65
C ASP A 51 7.71 -23.80 2.70
N PRO A 52 8.52 -23.90 3.77
CA PRO A 52 8.56 -22.89 4.83
C PRO A 52 8.96 -21.50 4.33
N SER A 53 9.66 -21.40 3.20
CA SER A 53 10.00 -20.12 2.58
C SER A 53 8.78 -19.38 2.01
N TRP A 54 7.62 -20.04 1.91
CA TRP A 54 6.36 -19.44 1.46
C TRP A 54 5.58 -18.79 2.60
N ASN A 55 6.02 -18.99 3.85
CA ASN A 55 5.45 -18.29 5.00
C ASN A 55 5.99 -16.87 5.08
N HIS A 56 5.14 -15.91 4.76
CA HIS A 56 5.47 -14.48 4.79
C HIS A 56 4.75 -13.71 5.90
N SER A 57 4.08 -14.42 6.81
CA SER A 57 3.51 -13.83 8.03
C SER A 57 4.62 -13.47 9.03
N GLY A 58 4.24 -12.89 10.16
CA GLY A 58 5.17 -12.51 11.22
C GLY A 58 4.45 -12.02 12.47
N TRP A 59 5.22 -11.46 13.39
CA TRP A 59 4.69 -10.89 14.62
C TRP A 59 3.62 -9.82 14.33
N PRO A 60 2.50 -9.80 15.08
CA PRO A 60 2.19 -10.57 16.29
C PRO A 60 1.53 -11.95 16.09
N PHE A 61 1.33 -12.39 14.85
CA PHE A 61 0.60 -13.62 14.55
C PHE A 61 1.52 -14.85 14.59
N LEU A 62 2.75 -14.69 14.11
CA LEU A 62 3.83 -15.67 14.26
C LEU A 62 4.99 -15.09 15.07
N PRO A 63 5.88 -15.92 15.65
CA PRO A 63 6.92 -15.44 16.56
C PRO A 63 7.96 -14.52 15.89
N ASP A 64 8.20 -14.73 14.60
CA ASP A 64 9.31 -14.10 13.88
C ASP A 64 8.98 -12.66 13.45
N VAL A 65 9.96 -11.78 13.58
CA VAL A 65 9.91 -10.44 13.00
C VAL A 65 10.33 -10.54 11.54
N THR A 66 9.38 -10.36 10.64
CA THR A 66 9.57 -10.50 9.20
C THR A 66 9.25 -9.17 8.48
N PRO A 67 9.45 -9.07 7.15
CA PRO A 67 8.99 -7.89 6.40
C PRO A 67 7.50 -7.56 6.61
N PHE A 68 6.67 -8.56 6.92
CA PHE A 68 5.28 -8.35 7.35
C PHE A 68 5.19 -7.45 8.58
N THR A 69 5.96 -7.72 9.64
CA THR A 69 5.92 -6.93 10.88
C THR A 69 6.38 -5.50 10.64
N ALA A 70 7.46 -5.32 9.87
CA ALA A 70 7.96 -3.99 9.49
C ALA A 70 6.91 -3.23 8.66
N SER A 71 6.24 -3.92 7.73
CA SER A 71 5.17 -3.35 6.91
C SER A 71 3.95 -2.99 7.75
N LEU A 72 3.59 -3.81 8.75
CA LEU A 72 2.44 -3.57 9.63
C LEU A 72 2.60 -2.21 10.33
N VAL A 73 3.74 -1.99 10.96
CA VAL A 73 4.00 -0.72 11.65
C VAL A 73 4.21 0.42 10.64
N GLY A 74 5.02 0.18 9.61
CA GLY A 74 5.43 1.20 8.64
C GLY A 74 4.29 1.70 7.76
N VAL A 75 3.52 0.80 7.16
CA VAL A 75 2.44 1.14 6.22
C VAL A 75 1.29 1.82 6.94
N TYR A 76 0.77 1.25 8.04
CA TYR A 76 -0.33 1.89 8.78
C TYR A 76 0.11 3.17 9.48
N GLY A 77 1.35 3.23 9.98
CA GLY A 77 1.91 4.46 10.54
C GLY A 77 1.98 5.57 9.49
N LEU A 78 2.57 5.29 8.32
CA LEU A 78 2.69 6.23 7.22
C LEU A 78 1.31 6.66 6.70
N LEU A 79 0.42 5.73 6.35
CA LEU A 79 -0.89 6.06 5.80
C LEU A 79 -1.78 6.75 6.84
N GLY A 80 -1.83 6.24 8.07
CA GLY A 80 -2.65 6.78 9.15
C GLY A 80 -2.25 8.20 9.55
N VAL A 81 -0.96 8.45 9.76
CA VAL A 81 -0.44 9.80 10.04
C VAL A 81 -0.70 10.73 8.86
N GLY A 82 -0.49 10.24 7.63
CA GLY A 82 -0.75 10.99 6.40
C GLY A 82 -2.20 11.44 6.29
N ILE A 83 -3.15 10.53 6.51
CA ILE A 83 -4.59 10.81 6.51
C ILE A 83 -4.93 11.83 7.61
N TRP A 84 -4.44 11.62 8.83
CA TRP A 84 -4.71 12.48 9.99
C TRP A 84 -4.17 13.91 9.83
N LEU A 85 -2.97 14.07 9.25
CA LEU A 85 -2.37 15.37 8.97
C LEU A 85 -3.04 16.04 7.77
N THR A 86 -3.35 15.28 6.72
CA THR A 86 -3.96 15.82 5.50
C THR A 86 -5.37 16.32 5.79
N SER A 87 -6.16 15.58 6.59
CA SER A 87 -7.51 15.99 6.99
C SER A 87 -7.53 17.29 7.80
N ARG A 88 -6.41 17.67 8.41
CA ARG A 88 -6.20 18.94 9.13
C ARG A 88 -5.41 19.99 8.35
N ASP A 89 -5.21 19.78 7.05
CA ASP A 89 -4.47 20.70 6.18
C ASP A 89 -3.01 20.94 6.63
N ARG A 90 -2.41 19.98 7.34
CA ARG A 90 -1.03 20.09 7.87
C ARG A 90 0.04 19.53 6.94
N VAL A 91 -0.32 18.64 6.02
CA VAL A 91 0.58 18.11 4.99
C VAL A 91 -0.10 18.14 3.63
N GLY A 92 0.72 18.16 2.58
CA GLY A 92 0.25 18.24 1.21
C GLY A 92 1.01 17.31 0.27
N ALA A 93 1.08 17.68 -1.00
CA ALA A 93 1.59 16.83 -2.07
C ALA A 93 2.97 16.20 -1.80
N ARG A 94 3.92 16.94 -1.22
CA ARG A 94 5.27 16.43 -0.94
C ARG A 94 5.28 15.22 -0.01
N TYR A 95 4.47 15.26 1.04
CA TYR A 95 4.32 14.13 1.97
C TYR A 95 3.86 12.87 1.24
N TRP A 96 2.81 13.02 0.42
CA TRP A 96 2.22 11.89 -0.31
C TRP A 96 3.08 11.38 -1.45
N LEU A 97 3.91 12.23 -2.06
CA LEU A 97 4.91 11.81 -3.02
C LEU A 97 6.00 10.97 -2.33
N THR A 98 6.54 11.44 -1.20
CA THR A 98 7.50 10.67 -0.41
C THR A 98 6.90 9.34 0.04
N ALA A 99 5.66 9.35 0.54
CA ALA A 99 4.96 8.14 0.95
C ALA A 99 4.82 7.15 -0.21
N ALA A 100 4.39 7.61 -1.39
CA ALA A 100 4.26 6.76 -2.57
C ALA A 100 5.60 6.14 -3.00
N VAL A 101 6.71 6.89 -2.95
CA VAL A 101 8.05 6.37 -3.27
C VAL A 101 8.48 5.30 -2.26
N LEU A 102 8.29 5.55 -0.96
CA LEU A 102 8.66 4.59 0.08
C LEU A 102 7.82 3.30 -0.02
N LEU A 103 6.52 3.42 -0.25
CA LEU A 103 5.62 2.27 -0.42
C LEU A 103 5.94 1.50 -1.70
N ALA A 104 6.24 2.19 -2.80
CA ALA A 104 6.65 1.54 -4.04
C ALA A 104 7.96 0.77 -3.87
N ALA A 105 8.95 1.37 -3.20
CA ALA A 105 10.22 0.71 -2.89
C ALA A 105 10.01 -0.55 -2.02
N LEU A 106 9.17 -0.45 -0.99
CA LEU A 106 8.81 -1.59 -0.14
C LEU A 106 8.19 -2.74 -0.96
N VAL A 107 7.16 -2.44 -1.75
CA VAL A 107 6.48 -3.43 -2.61
C VAL A 107 7.45 -4.08 -3.60
N ILE A 108 8.34 -3.29 -4.21
CA ILE A 108 9.36 -3.81 -5.12
C ILE A 108 10.29 -4.79 -4.39
N VAL A 109 10.83 -4.38 -3.24
CA VAL A 109 11.79 -5.19 -2.48
C VAL A 109 11.15 -6.50 -2.02
N VAL A 110 9.94 -6.46 -1.48
CA VAL A 110 9.28 -7.65 -0.91
C VAL A 110 8.84 -8.65 -1.98
N HIS A 111 8.30 -8.19 -3.10
CA HIS A 111 7.68 -9.08 -4.08
C HIS A 111 8.55 -9.42 -5.30
N PHE A 112 9.63 -8.66 -5.54
CA PHE A 112 10.39 -8.78 -6.79
C PHE A 112 11.91 -8.88 -6.61
N VAL A 113 12.45 -8.68 -5.41
CA VAL A 113 13.89 -8.66 -5.19
C VAL A 113 14.35 -9.79 -4.27
N GLY A 114 15.28 -10.61 -4.77
CA GLY A 114 15.95 -11.64 -4.00
C GLY A 114 15.28 -13.02 -4.04
N PRO A 115 15.97 -14.06 -3.56
CA PRO A 115 15.52 -15.45 -3.66
C PRO A 115 14.35 -15.80 -2.73
N ARG A 116 14.08 -14.96 -1.72
CA ARG A 116 12.95 -15.09 -0.79
C ARG A 116 11.85 -14.07 -1.08
N ALA A 117 11.83 -13.53 -2.29
CA ALA A 117 10.79 -12.61 -2.70
C ALA A 117 9.44 -13.33 -2.73
N GLU A 118 8.42 -12.66 -2.22
CA GLU A 118 7.06 -13.13 -2.28
C GLU A 118 6.46 -12.86 -3.66
N THR A 119 6.97 -13.58 -4.66
CA THR A 119 6.58 -13.37 -6.05
C THR A 119 5.11 -13.72 -6.27
N PRO A 120 4.44 -13.17 -7.31
CA PRO A 120 3.06 -13.56 -7.65
C PRO A 120 2.86 -15.07 -7.82
N THR A 121 3.88 -15.78 -8.32
CA THR A 121 3.85 -17.24 -8.44
C THR A 121 3.85 -17.93 -7.08
N VAL A 122 4.65 -17.44 -6.12
CA VAL A 122 4.67 -17.97 -4.74
C VAL A 122 3.34 -17.69 -4.06
N ILE A 123 2.80 -16.47 -4.18
CA ILE A 123 1.48 -16.10 -3.62
C ILE A 123 0.40 -17.05 -4.14
N TYR A 124 0.31 -17.22 -5.47
CA TYR A 124 -0.70 -18.08 -6.08
C TYR A 124 -0.57 -19.53 -5.63
N ARG A 125 0.66 -20.08 -5.62
CA ARG A 125 0.91 -21.50 -5.29
C ARG A 125 0.82 -21.84 -3.82
N SER A 126 0.78 -20.83 -2.95
CA SER A 126 0.61 -21.03 -1.50
C SER A 126 -0.82 -21.37 -1.10
N TRP A 127 -1.76 -21.33 -2.05
CA TRP A 127 -3.15 -21.71 -1.87
C TRP A 127 -3.46 -22.94 -2.70
N ASP A 128 -4.09 -23.96 -2.10
CA ASP A 128 -4.59 -25.11 -2.86
C ASP A 128 -5.85 -24.76 -3.66
N ASP A 129 -6.66 -23.82 -3.16
CA ASP A 129 -7.78 -23.26 -3.92
C ASP A 129 -7.27 -22.20 -4.91
N PRO A 130 -7.40 -22.44 -6.24
CA PRO A 130 -6.92 -21.50 -7.25
C PRO A 130 -7.65 -20.14 -7.20
N VAL A 131 -8.89 -20.09 -6.71
CA VAL A 131 -9.64 -18.83 -6.57
C VAL A 131 -8.99 -17.96 -5.50
N LEU A 132 -8.62 -18.54 -4.34
CA LEU A 132 -7.92 -17.82 -3.28
C LEU A 132 -6.54 -17.33 -3.76
N GLY A 133 -5.81 -18.18 -4.49
CA GLY A 133 -4.55 -17.80 -5.12
C GLY A 133 -4.66 -16.61 -6.07
N VAL A 134 -5.69 -16.59 -6.93
CA VAL A 134 -5.95 -15.46 -7.83
C VAL A 134 -6.32 -14.19 -7.05
N LEU A 135 -7.20 -14.30 -6.06
CA LEU A 135 -7.63 -13.14 -5.26
C LEU A 135 -6.46 -12.50 -4.52
N ALA A 136 -5.55 -13.29 -3.93
CA ALA A 136 -4.36 -12.78 -3.25
C ALA A 136 -3.43 -12.02 -4.22
N VAL A 137 -3.19 -12.57 -5.42
CA VAL A 137 -2.39 -11.88 -6.45
C VAL A 137 -3.07 -10.59 -6.92
N LEU A 138 -4.38 -10.61 -7.13
CA LEU A 138 -5.14 -9.42 -7.56
C LEU A 138 -5.10 -8.32 -6.51
N ASP A 139 -5.13 -8.65 -5.23
CA ASP A 139 -5.00 -7.68 -4.14
C ASP A 139 -3.61 -7.01 -4.14
N THR A 140 -2.53 -7.79 -4.31
CA THR A 140 -1.17 -7.22 -4.48
C THR A 140 -1.09 -6.28 -5.70
N VAL A 141 -1.70 -6.65 -6.83
CA VAL A 141 -1.77 -5.79 -8.02
C VAL A 141 -2.58 -4.52 -7.75
N ALA A 142 -3.69 -4.62 -7.01
CA ALA A 142 -4.51 -3.47 -6.63
C ALA A 142 -3.73 -2.50 -5.72
N ILE A 143 -2.91 -3.01 -4.80
CA ILE A 143 -2.01 -2.20 -3.97
C ILE A 143 -1.01 -1.45 -4.84
N ILE A 144 -0.35 -2.13 -5.80
CA ILE A 144 0.57 -1.48 -6.73
C ILE A 144 -0.12 -0.34 -7.47
N ALA A 145 -1.32 -0.60 -8.03
CA ALA A 145 -2.10 0.41 -8.73
C ALA A 145 -2.46 1.61 -7.82
N ALA A 146 -2.84 1.36 -6.57
CA ALA A 146 -3.18 2.40 -5.61
C ALA A 146 -1.95 3.26 -5.23
N VAL A 147 -0.77 2.65 -5.05
CA VAL A 147 0.49 3.37 -4.78
C VAL A 147 0.90 4.23 -5.98
N LEU A 148 0.77 3.71 -7.21
CA LEU A 148 1.02 4.49 -8.43
C LEU A 148 0.04 5.66 -8.57
N ALA A 149 -1.25 5.43 -8.29
CA ALA A 149 -2.26 6.49 -8.30
C ALA A 149 -1.97 7.57 -7.26
N MET A 150 -1.47 7.19 -6.07
CA MET A 150 -1.04 8.11 -5.02
C MET A 150 0.10 9.00 -5.49
N GLY A 151 1.15 8.40 -6.07
CA GLY A 151 2.31 9.14 -6.60
C GLY A 151 1.90 10.09 -7.73
N LEU A 152 1.10 9.62 -8.68
CA LEU A 152 0.60 10.44 -9.78
C LEU A 152 -0.25 11.62 -9.27
N ASN A 153 -1.19 11.36 -8.35
CA ASN A 153 -2.02 12.42 -7.79
C ASN A 153 -1.18 13.45 -7.01
N ALA A 154 -0.14 13.02 -6.31
CA ALA A 154 0.80 13.91 -5.64
C ALA A 154 1.57 14.81 -6.64
N VAL A 155 2.06 14.24 -7.76
CA VAL A 155 2.72 15.03 -8.82
C VAL A 155 1.76 16.05 -9.44
N LEU A 156 0.52 15.64 -9.73
CA LEU A 156 -0.51 16.54 -10.25
C LEU A 156 -0.83 17.66 -9.25
N TRP A 157 -0.84 17.35 -7.95
CA TRP A 157 -1.06 18.32 -6.89
C TRP A 157 0.06 19.36 -6.84
N VAL A 158 1.33 18.95 -6.89
CA VAL A 158 2.46 19.90 -6.99
C VAL A 158 2.31 20.81 -8.20
N ARG A 159 2.00 20.26 -9.38
CA ARG A 159 1.94 21.01 -10.65
C ARG A 159 0.77 22.00 -10.76
N ARG A 160 -0.31 21.78 -10.02
CA ARG A 160 -1.55 22.60 -10.10
C ARG A 160 -1.71 23.56 -8.91
N SER A 161 -0.83 23.48 -7.92
CA SER A 161 -0.82 24.35 -6.73
C SER A 161 0.39 25.27 -6.64
N GLY A 162 1.40 25.08 -7.50
CA GLY A 162 2.44 26.08 -7.79
C GLY A 162 1.99 26.97 -8.94
#